data_AF-A0A523TJ07-F1
#
_entry.id   AF-A0A523TJ07-F1
#
_cell.length_a   1.000
_cell.length_b   1.000
_cell.length_c   1.000
_cell.angle_alpha   90.00
_cell.angle_beta   90.00
_cell.angle_gamma   90.00
#
_symmetry.space_group_name_H-M   'P 1'
#
loop_
_entity.id
_entity.type
_entity.pdbx_description
1 polymer ?
#
loop_
_entity_poly.entity_id
_entity_poly.type
_entity_poly.pdbx_seq_one_letter_code
_entity_poly.pdbx_strand_id
1 'polypeptide(L)'
;MIEKIIIPLAKTNLCKKISYNKFLEDIPNEYFVDNYGIKRKNINGAIIMFSLILATIVSCGVLFFNIVFSLLIFVIVVLAIILFLLRRIRKIYFEKILEVEQNSDLICREILLILSTTNSLSMVIEYLAQGSYPIISPMITQLIKRMNIGDSPISLLQTFALKQPSETIKEFILELIVPIANGQLTIDKTKNFEAQWRIRKNFDSYMSQLEGKMSLFLAITTIIPITVSMLLVIMGYVSVSMLVFLPLVFLVFDLIAVEIFNSGKVELLGG
;
A
#
# COMPACT_ATOMS: atom_id res chain seq x y z
N MET A 1 5.43 -16.93 -3.53
CA MET A 1 6.37 -17.63 -2.61
C MET A 1 6.20 -17.15 -1.17
N ILE A 2 6.25 -15.84 -0.91
CA ILE A 2 6.04 -15.27 0.44
C ILE A 2 4.65 -15.60 1.02
N GLU A 3 3.58 -15.50 0.22
CA GLU A 3 2.25 -15.96 0.62
C GLU A 3 2.23 -17.43 1.04
N LYS A 4 3.00 -18.29 0.36
CA LYS A 4 3.08 -19.73 0.69
C LYS A 4 3.82 -20.03 1.99
N ILE A 5 4.61 -19.08 2.52
CA ILE A 5 5.42 -19.28 3.73
C ILE A 5 4.82 -18.51 4.92
N ILE A 6 4.44 -17.24 4.73
CA ILE A 6 3.92 -16.39 5.80
C ILE A 6 2.49 -16.75 6.19
N ILE A 7 1.61 -17.09 5.22
CA ILE A 7 0.21 -17.41 5.52
C ILE A 7 0.10 -18.67 6.39
N PRO A 8 0.82 -19.78 6.11
CA PRO A 8 0.82 -20.93 7.02
C PRO A 8 1.39 -20.58 8.39
N LEU A 9 2.49 -19.81 8.45
CA LEU A 9 3.11 -19.40 9.72
C LEU A 9 2.13 -18.58 10.56
N ALA A 10 1.42 -17.63 9.94
CA ALA A 10 0.44 -16.77 10.60
C ALA A 10 -0.81 -17.52 11.11
N LYS A 11 -1.07 -18.73 10.61
CA LYS A 11 -2.13 -19.61 11.14
C LYS A 11 -1.69 -20.35 12.41
N THR A 12 -0.39 -20.43 12.71
CA THR A 12 0.11 -21.11 13.91
C THR A 12 -0.20 -20.33 15.19
N ASN A 13 -0.36 -21.04 16.31
CA ASN A 13 -0.65 -20.42 17.62
C ASN A 13 0.52 -19.58 18.16
N LEU A 14 1.74 -19.78 17.66
CA LEU A 14 2.93 -19.05 18.11
C LEU A 14 2.87 -17.57 17.71
N CYS A 15 2.38 -17.28 16.51
CA CYS A 15 2.26 -15.90 16.02
C CYS A 15 1.18 -15.08 16.74
N LYS A 16 0.19 -15.74 17.38
CA LYS A 16 -0.84 -15.06 18.16
C LYS A 16 -0.30 -14.39 19.43
N LYS A 17 0.81 -14.90 19.99
CA LYS A 17 1.46 -14.31 21.18
C LYS A 17 2.31 -13.08 20.84
N ILE A 18 2.90 -13.03 19.65
CA ILE A 18 3.70 -11.90 19.14
C ILE A 18 2.77 -10.97 18.35
N SER A 19 1.74 -10.45 19.02
CA SER A 19 0.76 -9.57 18.37
C SER A 19 1.28 -8.14 18.33
N TYR A 20 1.82 -7.72 17.18
CA TYR A 20 2.22 -6.33 16.93
C TYR A 20 1.39 -5.74 15.80
N ASN A 21 0.81 -4.54 15.96
CA ASN A 21 -0.17 -4.01 15.00
C ASN A 21 0.34 -2.83 14.15
N LYS A 22 1.56 -2.31 14.41
CA LYS A 22 2.03 -1.06 13.78
C LYS A 22 2.61 -1.21 12.37
N PHE A 23 3.18 -2.37 12.01
CA PHE A 23 3.97 -2.47 10.76
C PHE A 23 3.15 -2.38 9.46
N LEU A 24 1.87 -2.76 9.49
CA LEU A 24 0.97 -2.77 8.33
C LEU A 24 -0.27 -1.90 8.60
N GLU A 25 -0.14 -0.89 9.45
CA GLU A 25 -1.27 -0.04 9.85
C GLU A 25 -1.93 0.67 8.66
N ASP A 26 -1.12 0.95 7.63
CA ASP A 26 -1.49 1.51 6.34
C ASP A 26 -2.41 0.62 5.50
N ILE A 27 -2.48 -0.68 5.78
CA ILE A 27 -3.36 -1.62 5.06
C ILE A 27 -4.56 -1.99 5.95
N PRO A 28 -5.80 -1.81 5.45
CA PRO A 28 -7.01 -2.15 6.20
C PRO A 28 -7.03 -3.62 6.60
N ASN A 29 -7.51 -3.91 7.80
CA ASN A 29 -7.52 -5.28 8.31
C ASN A 29 -8.48 -6.16 7.50
N GLU A 30 -9.53 -5.58 6.93
CA GLU A 30 -10.49 -6.22 6.02
C GLU A 30 -9.77 -6.86 4.84
N TYR A 31 -8.77 -6.19 4.25
CA TYR A 31 -8.01 -6.72 3.11
C TYR A 31 -7.38 -8.09 3.43
N PHE A 32 -6.80 -8.26 4.61
CA PHE A 32 -6.16 -9.51 4.99
C PHE A 32 -7.17 -10.60 5.34
N VAL A 33 -8.30 -10.23 5.92
CA VAL A 33 -9.39 -11.16 6.23
C VAL A 33 -10.03 -11.67 4.93
N ASP A 34 -10.30 -10.78 3.98
CA ASP A 34 -10.98 -11.14 2.74
C ASP A 34 -10.09 -11.95 1.80
N ASN A 35 -8.82 -11.61 1.66
CA ASN A 35 -7.91 -12.31 0.74
C ASN A 35 -7.27 -13.57 1.37
N TYR A 36 -7.01 -13.58 2.68
CA TYR A 36 -6.22 -14.65 3.31
C TYR A 36 -6.92 -15.34 4.49
N GLY A 37 -8.06 -14.84 4.95
CA GLY A 37 -8.78 -15.36 6.12
C GLY A 37 -8.04 -15.15 7.44
N ILE A 38 -7.08 -14.23 7.49
CA ILE A 38 -6.18 -14.04 8.64
C ILE A 38 -6.16 -12.57 9.05
N LYS A 39 -6.20 -12.30 10.36
CA LYS A 39 -6.09 -10.95 10.91
C LYS A 39 -4.68 -10.38 10.71
N ARG A 40 -4.58 -9.08 10.42
CA ARG A 40 -3.33 -8.32 10.25
C ARG A 40 -2.30 -8.58 11.35
N LYS A 41 -2.73 -8.61 12.61
CA LYS A 41 -1.87 -8.85 13.79
C LYS A 41 -1.07 -10.16 13.67
N ASN A 42 -1.67 -11.21 13.11
CA ASN A 42 -1.01 -12.51 12.98
C ASN A 42 0.04 -12.51 11.87
N ILE A 43 -0.20 -11.72 10.80
CA ILE A 43 0.75 -11.56 9.68
C ILE A 43 2.00 -10.82 10.18
N ASN A 44 1.82 -9.75 10.95
CA ASN A 44 2.95 -9.04 11.57
C ASN A 44 3.76 -9.96 12.50
N GLY A 45 3.08 -10.75 13.33
CA GLY A 45 3.74 -11.74 14.19
C GLY A 45 4.52 -12.80 13.40
N ALA A 46 4.00 -13.24 12.26
CA ALA A 46 4.68 -14.18 11.37
C ALA A 46 5.93 -13.57 10.71
N ILE A 47 5.88 -12.30 10.30
CA ILE A 47 7.04 -11.58 9.74
C ILE A 47 8.17 -11.50 10.77
N ILE A 48 7.85 -11.10 12.01
CA ILE A 48 8.83 -10.99 13.10
C ILE A 48 9.42 -12.35 13.44
N MET A 49 8.58 -13.39 13.56
CA MET A 49 9.07 -14.73 13.85
C MET A 49 9.99 -15.26 12.74
N PHE A 50 9.59 -15.09 11.49
CA PHE A 50 10.39 -15.53 10.35
C PHE A 50 11.73 -14.80 10.28
N SER A 51 11.74 -13.48 10.51
CA SER A 51 12.98 -12.70 10.51
C SER A 51 13.91 -13.11 11.65
N LEU A 52 13.39 -13.39 12.84
CA LEU A 52 14.18 -13.89 13.97
C LEU A 52 14.81 -15.26 13.67
N ILE A 53 14.04 -16.21 13.13
CA ILE A 53 14.55 -17.55 12.80
C ILE A 53 15.65 -17.47 11.75
N LEU A 54 15.47 -16.66 10.71
CA LEU A 54 16.45 -16.58 9.63
C LEU A 54 17.70 -15.83 10.10
N ALA A 55 17.53 -14.79 10.92
CA ALA A 55 18.65 -14.07 11.52
C ALA A 55 19.45 -14.94 12.49
N THR A 56 18.82 -15.81 13.30
CA THR A 56 19.57 -16.72 14.18
C THR A 56 20.39 -17.73 13.39
N ILE A 57 19.85 -18.25 12.28
CA ILE A 57 20.59 -19.16 11.38
C ILE A 57 21.82 -18.46 10.80
N VAL A 58 21.65 -17.23 10.28
CA VAL A 58 22.76 -16.45 9.70
C VAL A 58 23.79 -16.06 10.75
N SER A 59 23.36 -15.62 11.94
CA SER A 59 24.28 -15.24 13.01
C SER A 59 25.08 -16.44 13.54
N CYS A 60 24.48 -17.64 13.57
CA CYS A 60 25.16 -18.84 14.04
C CYS A 60 26.42 -19.16 13.21
N GLY A 61 26.40 -18.89 11.90
CA GLY A 61 27.57 -19.06 11.04
C GLY A 61 28.69 -18.04 11.30
N VAL A 62 28.37 -16.87 11.83
CA VAL A 62 29.31 -15.76 12.06
C VAL A 62 29.90 -15.79 13.47
N LEU A 63 29.25 -16.49 14.42
CA LEU A 63 29.72 -16.62 15.80
C LEU A 63 31.16 -17.13 15.90
N PHE A 64 31.63 -17.94 14.94
CA PHE A 64 33.00 -18.47 14.91
C PHE A 64 34.09 -17.39 14.74
N PHE A 65 33.75 -16.22 14.22
CA PHE A 65 34.73 -15.16 13.94
C PHE A 65 34.80 -14.13 15.07
N ASN A 66 33.67 -13.55 15.45
CA ASN A 66 33.61 -12.50 16.48
C ASN A 66 32.17 -12.32 16.99
N ILE A 67 31.99 -12.34 18.32
CA ILE A 67 30.66 -12.23 18.94
C ILE A 67 29.99 -10.86 18.74
N VAL A 68 30.77 -9.77 18.77
CA VAL A 68 30.24 -8.41 18.58
C VAL A 68 29.76 -8.24 17.14
N PHE A 69 30.51 -8.78 16.19
CA PHE A 69 30.16 -8.73 14.78
C PHE A 69 28.93 -9.60 14.47
N SER A 70 28.81 -10.76 15.11
CA SER A 70 27.64 -11.62 15.00
C SER A 70 26.36 -10.92 15.49
N LEU A 71 26.44 -10.15 16.59
CA LEU A 71 25.30 -9.37 17.08
C LEU A 71 24.90 -8.26 16.09
N LEU A 72 25.90 -7.57 15.50
CA LEU A 72 25.65 -6.52 14.52
C LEU A 72 24.97 -7.08 13.27
N ILE A 73 25.47 -8.21 12.73
CA ILE A 73 24.86 -8.89 11.59
C ILE A 73 23.46 -9.40 11.93
N PHE A 74 23.24 -9.92 13.14
CA PHE A 74 21.91 -10.35 13.58
C PHE A 74 20.90 -9.21 13.46
N VAL A 75 21.22 -8.03 14.01
CA VAL A 75 20.34 -6.85 13.95
C VAL A 75 20.09 -6.42 12.50
N ILE A 76 21.14 -6.36 11.68
CA ILE A 76 21.03 -6.00 10.26
C ILE A 76 20.11 -6.96 9.50
N VAL A 77 20.30 -8.27 9.68
CA VAL A 77 19.53 -9.30 8.97
C VAL A 77 18.07 -9.29 9.40
N VAL A 78 17.79 -9.13 10.70
CA VAL A 78 16.40 -8.98 11.19
C VAL A 78 15.73 -7.79 10.51
N LEU A 79 16.37 -6.62 10.50
CA LEU A 79 15.82 -5.41 9.89
C LEU A 79 15.63 -5.58 8.38
N ALA A 80 16.63 -6.10 7.67
CA ALA A 80 16.58 -6.30 6.24
C ALA A 80 15.43 -7.23 5.83
N ILE A 81 15.21 -8.32 6.55
CA ILE A 81 14.13 -9.27 6.26
C ILE A 81 12.77 -8.67 6.56
N ILE A 82 12.61 -7.96 7.69
CA ILE A 82 11.35 -7.29 8.03
C ILE A 82 10.99 -6.30 6.92
N LEU A 83 11.91 -5.42 6.54
CA LEU A 83 11.69 -4.42 5.50
C LEU A 83 11.38 -5.08 4.15
N PHE A 84 12.12 -6.12 3.78
CA PHE A 84 11.88 -6.86 2.53
C PHE A 84 10.48 -7.47 2.46
N LEU A 85 10.02 -8.10 3.55
CA LEU A 85 8.70 -8.73 3.60
C LEU A 85 7.57 -7.70 3.62
N LEU A 86 7.70 -6.62 4.41
CA LEU A 86 6.72 -5.53 4.44
C LEU A 86 6.57 -4.90 3.06
N ARG A 87 7.70 -4.59 2.40
CA ARG A 87 7.71 -4.06 1.03
C ARG A 87 6.97 -4.96 0.06
N ARG A 88 7.15 -6.28 0.15
CA ARG A 88 6.47 -7.22 -0.76
C ARG A 88 4.96 -7.20 -0.55
N ILE A 89 4.50 -7.24 0.70
CA ILE A 89 3.06 -7.24 1.03
C ILE A 89 2.43 -5.93 0.57
N ARG A 90 3.06 -4.79 0.87
CA ARG A 90 2.65 -3.47 0.40
C ARG A 90 2.58 -3.43 -1.13
N LYS A 91 3.61 -3.90 -1.83
CA LYS A 91 3.63 -3.91 -3.30
C LYS A 91 2.42 -4.65 -3.88
N ILE A 92 2.06 -5.82 -3.36
CA ILE A 92 0.90 -6.58 -3.84
C ILE A 92 -0.41 -5.81 -3.63
N TYR A 93 -0.55 -5.17 -2.47
CA TYR A 93 -1.71 -4.34 -2.16
C TYR A 93 -1.79 -3.12 -3.10
N PHE A 94 -0.67 -2.42 -3.29
CA PHE A 94 -0.61 -1.23 -4.15
C PHE A 94 -0.76 -1.53 -5.64
N GLU A 95 -0.32 -2.69 -6.12
CA GLU A 95 -0.57 -3.10 -7.51
C GLU A 95 -2.07 -3.19 -7.79
N LYS A 96 -2.85 -3.74 -6.85
CA LYS A 96 -4.32 -3.79 -6.97
C LYS A 96 -4.95 -2.39 -6.95
N ILE A 97 -4.49 -1.52 -6.06
CA ILE A 97 -4.98 -0.13 -6.00
C ILE A 97 -4.67 0.60 -7.31
N LEU A 98 -3.44 0.46 -7.81
CA LEU A 98 -3.01 1.12 -9.02
C LEU A 98 -3.82 0.64 -10.23
N GLU A 99 -4.16 -0.64 -10.29
CA GLU A 99 -5.03 -1.18 -11.35
C GLU A 99 -6.45 -0.61 -11.27
N VAL A 100 -6.99 -0.37 -10.07
CA VAL A 100 -8.26 0.35 -9.90
C VAL A 100 -8.12 1.81 -10.33
N GLU A 101 -7.07 2.50 -9.89
CA GLU A 101 -6.82 3.91 -10.21
C GLU A 101 -6.56 4.15 -11.70
N GLN A 102 -5.89 3.23 -12.39
CA GLN A 102 -5.71 3.34 -13.84
C GLN A 102 -7.03 3.33 -14.61
N ASN A 103 -8.02 2.62 -14.09
CA ASN A 103 -9.35 2.53 -14.68
C ASN A 103 -10.34 3.56 -14.10
N SER A 104 -9.99 4.26 -13.01
CA SER A 104 -10.91 5.16 -12.30
C SER A 104 -11.42 6.26 -13.21
N ASP A 105 -10.52 6.88 -13.96
CA ASP A 105 -10.82 7.96 -14.89
C ASP A 105 -11.83 7.55 -15.97
N LEU A 106 -11.66 6.36 -16.52
CA LEU A 106 -12.51 5.84 -17.57
C LEU A 106 -13.89 5.45 -16.99
N ILE A 107 -13.91 4.82 -15.82
CA ILE A 107 -15.14 4.45 -15.09
C ILE A 107 -15.96 5.70 -14.73
N CYS A 108 -15.32 6.74 -14.18
CA CYS A 108 -16.00 7.98 -13.81
C CYS A 108 -16.67 8.64 -15.03
N ARG A 109 -15.98 8.67 -16.18
CA ARG A 109 -16.53 9.21 -17.44
C ARG A 109 -17.70 8.39 -17.96
N GLU A 110 -17.61 7.06 -17.92
CA GLU A 110 -18.71 6.20 -18.34
C GLU A 110 -19.94 6.36 -17.43
N ILE A 111 -19.73 6.46 -16.12
CA ILE A 111 -20.82 6.73 -15.16
C ILE A 111 -21.55 8.02 -15.53
N LEU A 112 -20.81 9.13 -15.74
CA LEU A 112 -21.44 10.41 -16.12
C LEU A 112 -22.18 10.30 -17.45
N LEU A 113 -21.60 9.62 -18.43
CA LEU A 113 -22.21 9.45 -19.74
C LEU A 113 -23.54 8.69 -19.64
N ILE A 114 -23.55 7.57 -18.92
CA ILE A 114 -24.76 6.75 -18.74
C ILE A 114 -25.80 7.51 -17.91
N LEU A 115 -25.37 8.20 -16.86
CA LEU A 115 -26.27 8.99 -16.02
C LEU A 115 -26.89 10.16 -16.81
N SER A 116 -26.10 10.81 -17.68
CA SER A 116 -26.58 11.90 -18.54
C SER A 116 -27.56 11.45 -19.63
N THR A 117 -27.48 10.17 -20.05
CA THR A 117 -28.31 9.63 -21.14
C THR A 117 -29.56 8.91 -20.61
N THR A 118 -29.45 8.17 -19.50
CA THR A 118 -30.52 7.32 -18.97
C THR A 118 -31.19 7.89 -17.71
N ASN A 119 -30.51 8.80 -17.00
CA ASN A 119 -30.91 9.31 -15.69
C ASN A 119 -31.25 8.19 -14.66
N SER A 120 -30.66 7.01 -14.82
CA SER A 120 -30.93 5.84 -13.97
C SER A 120 -29.65 5.24 -13.40
N LEU A 121 -29.55 5.21 -12.07
CA LEU A 121 -28.43 4.59 -11.37
C LEU A 121 -28.41 3.06 -11.49
N SER A 122 -29.56 2.42 -11.66
CA SER A 122 -29.60 0.97 -11.87
C SER A 122 -28.92 0.59 -13.17
N MET A 123 -29.14 1.38 -14.23
CA MET A 123 -28.47 1.19 -15.54
C MET A 123 -26.96 1.43 -15.44
N VAL A 124 -26.52 2.42 -14.64
CA VAL A 124 -25.10 2.64 -14.36
C VAL A 124 -24.48 1.40 -13.70
N ILE A 125 -25.12 0.86 -12.66
CA ILE A 125 -24.63 -0.34 -11.94
C ILE A 125 -24.58 -1.55 -12.89
N GLU A 126 -25.62 -1.76 -13.70
CA GLU A 126 -25.66 -2.85 -14.68
C GLU A 126 -24.54 -2.74 -15.71
N TYR A 127 -24.30 -1.54 -16.24
CA TYR A 127 -23.25 -1.32 -17.22
C TYR A 127 -21.86 -1.53 -16.64
N LEU A 128 -21.59 -1.04 -15.42
CA LEU A 128 -20.31 -1.25 -14.74
C LEU A 128 -20.03 -2.73 -14.45
N ALA A 129 -21.07 -3.51 -14.14
CA ALA A 129 -20.91 -4.96 -13.97
C ALA A 129 -20.60 -5.69 -15.27
N GLN A 130 -21.17 -5.24 -16.39
CA GLN A 130 -20.91 -5.80 -17.73
C GLN A 130 -19.59 -5.29 -18.32
N GLY A 131 -19.03 -4.21 -17.78
CA GLY A 131 -17.73 -3.67 -18.15
C GLY A 131 -16.61 -4.69 -18.01
N SER A 132 -15.51 -4.45 -18.73
CA SER A 132 -14.30 -5.29 -18.66
C SER A 132 -13.31 -4.79 -17.61
N TYR A 133 -13.80 -4.40 -16.42
CA TYR A 133 -12.95 -3.90 -15.32
C TYR A 133 -12.52 -5.05 -14.41
N PRO A 134 -11.21 -5.39 -14.33
CA PRO A 134 -10.74 -6.59 -13.64
C PRO A 134 -11.16 -6.68 -12.17
N ILE A 135 -11.17 -5.55 -11.46
CA ILE A 135 -11.46 -5.47 -10.03
C ILE A 135 -12.89 -4.99 -9.76
N ILE A 136 -13.36 -3.98 -10.50
CA ILE A 136 -14.62 -3.31 -10.22
C ILE A 136 -15.83 -4.11 -10.70
N SER A 137 -15.80 -4.66 -11.92
CA SER A 137 -16.95 -5.38 -12.48
C SER A 137 -17.38 -6.59 -11.62
N PRO A 138 -16.46 -7.43 -11.09
CA PRO A 138 -16.82 -8.49 -10.16
C PRO A 138 -17.46 -7.98 -8.86
N MET A 139 -16.98 -6.86 -8.31
CA MET A 139 -17.54 -6.25 -7.10
C MET A 139 -18.95 -5.71 -7.35
N ILE A 140 -19.16 -5.00 -8.46
CA ILE A 140 -20.47 -4.45 -8.84
C ILE A 140 -21.46 -5.58 -9.15
N THR A 141 -21.02 -6.70 -9.73
CA THR A 141 -21.87 -7.88 -9.96
C THR A 141 -22.48 -8.41 -8.65
N GLN A 142 -21.77 -8.30 -7.52
CA GLN A 142 -22.32 -8.65 -6.22
C GLN A 142 -23.38 -7.65 -5.74
N LEU A 143 -23.26 -6.37 -6.12
CA LEU A 143 -24.27 -5.35 -5.82
C LEU A 143 -25.55 -5.59 -6.62
N ILE A 144 -25.46 -6.00 -7.88
CA ILE A 144 -26.65 -6.34 -8.70
C ILE A 144 -27.48 -7.42 -8.01
N LYS A 145 -26.84 -8.44 -7.43
CA LYS A 145 -27.55 -9.47 -6.67
C LYS A 145 -28.34 -8.89 -5.49
N ARG A 146 -27.78 -7.89 -4.80
CA ARG A 146 -28.45 -7.20 -3.68
C ARG A 146 -29.57 -6.27 -4.16
N MET A 147 -29.34 -5.57 -5.27
CA MET A 147 -30.34 -4.73 -5.93
C MET A 147 -31.57 -5.56 -6.34
N ASN A 148 -31.36 -6.78 -6.86
CA ASN A 148 -32.44 -7.71 -7.19
C ASN A 148 -33.24 -8.21 -5.97
N ILE A 149 -32.68 -8.10 -4.75
CA ILE A 149 -33.36 -8.44 -3.50
C ILE A 149 -34.18 -7.24 -2.96
N GLY A 150 -34.04 -6.06 -3.57
CA GLY A 150 -34.80 -4.85 -3.23
C GLY A 150 -33.99 -3.76 -2.53
N ASP A 151 -32.68 -3.91 -2.39
CA ASP A 151 -31.82 -2.87 -1.82
C ASP A 151 -31.75 -1.64 -2.74
N SER A 152 -31.75 -0.44 -2.15
CA SER A 152 -31.67 0.82 -2.92
C SER A 152 -30.34 0.96 -3.67
N PRO A 153 -30.36 1.31 -4.97
CA PRO A 153 -29.13 1.55 -5.75
C PRO A 153 -28.19 2.59 -5.14
N ILE A 154 -28.76 3.61 -4.49
CA ILE A 154 -27.99 4.70 -3.84
C ILE A 154 -27.23 4.18 -2.63
N SER A 155 -27.89 3.42 -1.74
CA SER A 155 -27.24 2.87 -0.54
C SER A 155 -26.18 1.82 -0.89
N LEU A 156 -26.43 1.04 -1.95
CA LEU A 156 -25.45 0.08 -2.49
C LEU A 156 -24.22 0.80 -3.05
N LEU A 157 -24.39 1.87 -3.83
CA LEU A 157 -23.27 2.67 -4.36
C LEU A 157 -22.48 3.37 -3.25
N GLN A 158 -23.14 3.90 -2.21
CA GLN A 158 -22.44 4.46 -1.05
C GLN A 158 -21.62 3.39 -0.32
N THR A 159 -22.20 2.22 -0.07
CA THR A 159 -21.50 1.11 0.59
C THR A 159 -20.34 0.61 -0.27
N PHE A 160 -20.50 0.62 -1.59
CA PHE A 160 -19.44 0.29 -2.54
C PHE A 160 -18.31 1.31 -2.49
N ALA A 161 -18.61 2.61 -2.55
CA ALA A 161 -17.64 3.69 -2.49
C ALA A 161 -16.80 3.63 -1.20
N LEU A 162 -17.43 3.36 -0.05
CA LEU A 162 -16.74 3.20 1.23
C LEU A 162 -15.80 1.98 1.29
N LYS A 163 -16.01 1.00 0.41
CA LYS A 163 -15.16 -0.20 0.30
C LYS A 163 -14.14 -0.11 -0.83
N GLN A 164 -14.20 0.95 -1.66
CA GLN A 164 -13.22 1.13 -2.72
C GLN A 164 -11.89 1.56 -2.12
N PRO A 165 -10.78 0.92 -2.53
CA PRO A 165 -9.46 1.33 -2.08
C PRO A 165 -8.94 2.55 -2.84
N SER A 166 -9.56 2.91 -3.97
CA SER A 166 -9.30 4.14 -4.72
C SER A 166 -10.07 5.30 -4.10
N GLU A 167 -9.34 6.31 -3.61
CA GLU A 167 -9.96 7.54 -3.12
C GLU A 167 -10.61 8.32 -4.27
N THR A 168 -10.03 8.29 -5.47
CA THR A 168 -10.63 8.92 -6.67
C THR A 168 -12.06 8.46 -6.91
N ILE A 169 -12.29 7.15 -6.93
CA ILE A 169 -13.63 6.58 -7.17
C ILE A 169 -14.55 6.82 -5.98
N LYS A 170 -14.01 6.69 -4.76
CA LYS A 170 -14.76 6.90 -3.52
C LYS A 170 -15.29 8.33 -3.44
N GLU A 171 -14.43 9.32 -3.61
CA GLU A 171 -14.79 10.74 -3.63
C GLU A 171 -15.73 11.05 -4.79
N PHE A 172 -15.44 10.54 -5.99
CA PHE A 172 -16.32 10.74 -7.14
C PHE A 172 -17.75 10.24 -6.90
N ILE A 173 -17.91 9.04 -6.35
CA ILE A 173 -19.25 8.50 -6.07
C ILE A 173 -19.95 9.30 -4.96
N LEU A 174 -19.23 9.63 -3.88
CA LEU A 174 -19.82 10.28 -2.71
C LEU A 174 -20.11 11.78 -2.92
N GLU A 175 -19.24 12.49 -3.64
CA GLU A 175 -19.31 13.95 -3.83
C GLU A 175 -20.06 14.34 -5.12
N LEU A 176 -20.11 13.48 -6.13
CA LEU A 176 -20.80 13.76 -7.39
C LEU A 176 -22.03 12.89 -7.58
N ILE A 177 -21.87 11.56 -7.60
CA ILE A 177 -22.97 10.67 -7.99
C ILE A 177 -24.11 10.66 -6.98
N VAL A 178 -23.82 10.57 -5.69
CA VAL A 178 -24.83 10.57 -4.62
C VAL A 178 -25.61 11.90 -4.59
N PRO A 179 -24.97 13.08 -4.67
CA PRO A 179 -25.70 14.35 -4.76
C PRO A 179 -26.53 14.50 -6.04
N ILE A 180 -26.06 14.02 -7.19
CA ILE A 180 -26.85 14.01 -8.43
C ILE A 180 -28.09 13.12 -8.26
N ALA A 181 -27.91 11.93 -7.69
CA ALA A 181 -28.99 10.99 -7.39
C ALA A 181 -30.07 11.60 -6.49
N ASN A 182 -29.65 12.41 -5.52
CA ASN A 182 -30.52 13.11 -4.58
C ASN A 182 -31.10 14.43 -5.14
N GLY A 183 -30.80 14.78 -6.40
CA GLY A 183 -31.25 16.02 -7.04
C GLY A 183 -30.59 17.30 -6.51
N GLN A 184 -29.50 17.19 -5.76
CA GLN A 184 -28.77 18.32 -5.17
C GLN A 184 -27.83 19.00 -6.17
N LEU A 185 -27.41 18.27 -7.20
CA LEU A 185 -26.46 18.72 -8.22
C LEU A 185 -26.99 18.41 -9.63
N THR A 186 -26.83 19.35 -10.55
CA THR A 186 -27.15 19.17 -11.97
C THR A 186 -25.92 18.78 -12.77
N ILE A 187 -26.09 17.86 -13.72
CA ILE A 187 -25.01 17.25 -14.51
C ILE A 187 -24.18 18.32 -15.26
N ASP A 188 -24.78 19.39 -15.77
CA ASP A 188 -24.04 20.43 -16.49
C ASP A 188 -23.06 21.22 -15.60
N LYS A 189 -23.35 21.37 -14.31
CA LYS A 189 -22.43 22.00 -13.35
C LYS A 189 -21.26 21.09 -13.00
N THR A 190 -21.39 19.78 -13.20
CA THR A 190 -20.37 18.79 -12.83
C THR A 190 -19.21 18.71 -13.82
N LYS A 191 -19.39 19.06 -15.10
CA LYS A 191 -18.30 19.04 -16.09
C LYS A 191 -17.17 20.04 -15.76
N ASN A 192 -17.53 21.24 -15.29
CA ASN A 192 -16.55 22.24 -14.85
C ASN A 192 -15.93 21.87 -13.50
N PHE A 193 -16.69 21.21 -12.63
CA PHE A 193 -16.21 20.72 -11.34
C PHE A 193 -15.22 19.57 -11.51
N GLU A 194 -15.46 18.61 -12.40
CA GLU A 194 -14.56 17.49 -12.69
C GLU A 194 -13.20 17.99 -13.22
N ALA A 195 -13.22 18.95 -14.16
CA ALA A 195 -12.00 19.54 -14.71
C ALA A 195 -11.19 20.32 -13.65
N GLN A 196 -11.87 21.08 -12.78
CA GLN A 196 -11.21 21.81 -11.69
C GLN A 196 -10.72 20.89 -10.57
N TRP A 197 -11.50 19.88 -10.20
CA TRP A 197 -11.13 18.86 -9.21
C TRP A 197 -9.88 18.09 -9.64
N ARG A 198 -9.83 17.67 -10.92
CA ARG A 198 -8.70 16.94 -11.53
C ARG A 198 -7.40 17.74 -11.56
N ILE A 199 -7.46 19.05 -11.80
CA ILE A 199 -6.27 19.93 -11.85
C ILE A 199 -5.78 20.31 -10.45
N ARG A 200 -6.71 20.56 -9.50
CA ARG A 200 -6.38 21.23 -8.23
C ARG A 200 -5.98 20.27 -7.11
N LYS A 201 -6.47 19.02 -7.11
CA LYS A 201 -6.07 18.03 -6.09
C LYS A 201 -4.79 17.26 -6.47
N ASN A 202 -4.57 16.94 -7.75
CA ASN A 202 -3.64 15.87 -8.12
C ASN A 202 -2.30 16.27 -8.74
N PHE A 203 -2.08 17.54 -9.13
CA PHE A 203 -0.83 17.87 -9.82
C PHE A 203 0.18 18.58 -8.92
N ASP A 204 -0.21 19.70 -8.30
CA ASP A 204 0.72 20.53 -7.52
C ASP A 204 1.12 19.87 -6.19
N SER A 205 0.19 19.19 -5.53
CA SER A 205 0.45 18.46 -4.28
C SER A 205 1.37 17.27 -4.52
N TYR A 206 1.15 16.51 -5.61
CA TYR A 206 1.95 15.34 -5.97
C TYR A 206 3.35 15.75 -6.40
N MET A 207 3.48 16.83 -7.19
CA MET A 207 4.78 17.31 -7.66
C MET A 207 5.63 17.82 -6.49
N SER A 208 5.05 18.62 -5.59
CA SER A 208 5.74 19.14 -4.41
C SER A 208 6.15 18.02 -3.44
N GLN A 209 5.28 17.04 -3.23
CA GLN A 209 5.60 15.87 -2.40
C GLN A 209 6.66 14.96 -3.04
N LEU A 210 6.64 14.80 -4.37
CA LEU A 210 7.62 14.01 -5.10
C LEU A 210 9.02 14.62 -4.96
N GLU A 211 9.13 15.94 -5.11
CA GLU A 211 10.40 16.67 -4.99
C GLU A 211 10.98 16.55 -3.57
N GLY A 212 10.16 16.78 -2.54
CA GLY A 212 10.58 16.60 -1.15
C GLY A 212 10.99 15.17 -0.81
N LYS A 213 10.25 14.18 -1.31
CA LYS A 213 10.54 12.75 -1.08
C LYS A 213 11.81 12.29 -1.83
N MET A 214 12.08 12.81 -3.03
CA MET A 214 13.32 12.55 -3.77
C MET A 214 14.55 13.12 -3.07
N SER A 215 14.45 14.33 -2.51
CA SER A 215 15.53 14.94 -1.73
C SER A 215 15.86 14.11 -0.48
N LEU A 216 14.84 13.68 0.26
CA LEU A 216 15.00 12.84 1.44
C LEU A 216 15.57 11.45 1.08
N PHE A 217 15.11 10.86 -0.02
CA PHE A 217 15.64 9.61 -0.55
C PHE A 217 17.15 9.72 -0.84
N LEU A 218 17.58 10.78 -1.52
CA LEU A 218 18.99 11.03 -1.78
C LEU A 218 19.79 11.20 -0.48
N ALA A 219 19.25 11.93 0.50
CA ALA A 219 19.92 12.14 1.77
C ALA A 219 20.17 10.82 2.54
N ILE A 220 19.18 9.92 2.59
CA ILE A 220 19.29 8.65 3.32
C ILE A 220 20.16 7.64 2.58
N THR A 221 20.09 7.57 1.25
CA THR A 221 20.84 6.58 0.45
C THR A 221 22.30 6.95 0.23
N THR A 222 22.61 8.23 0.09
CA THR A 222 23.97 8.67 -0.28
C THR A 222 24.65 9.46 0.83
N ILE A 223 24.03 10.52 1.35
CA ILE A 223 24.70 11.46 2.27
C ILE A 223 24.98 10.81 3.64
N ILE A 224 23.97 10.19 4.26
CA ILE A 224 24.12 9.59 5.60
C ILE A 224 25.12 8.42 5.59
N PRO A 225 25.04 7.44 4.66
CA PRO A 225 25.96 6.31 4.68
C PRO A 225 27.42 6.72 4.43
N ILE A 226 27.64 7.68 3.52
CA ILE A 226 28.98 8.22 3.25
C ILE A 226 29.54 8.93 4.49
N THR A 227 28.76 9.80 5.12
CA THR A 227 29.21 10.56 6.30
C THR A 227 29.49 9.66 7.50
N VAL A 228 28.62 8.67 7.76
CA VAL A 228 28.84 7.68 8.83
C VAL A 228 30.06 6.82 8.53
N SER A 229 30.24 6.39 7.28
CA SER A 229 31.41 5.60 6.88
C SER A 229 32.71 6.38 7.05
N MET A 230 32.75 7.65 6.62
CA MET A 230 33.90 8.52 6.83
C MET A 230 34.19 8.73 8.32
N LEU A 231 33.15 8.98 9.14
CA LEU A 231 33.30 9.19 10.58
C LEU A 231 33.92 7.95 11.26
N LEU A 232 33.44 6.76 10.91
CA LEU A 232 33.93 5.49 11.46
C LEU A 232 35.39 5.22 11.11
N VAL A 233 35.82 5.61 9.89
CA VAL A 233 37.22 5.52 9.46
C VAL A 233 38.09 6.51 10.25
N ILE A 234 37.66 7.78 10.39
CA ILE A 234 38.41 8.82 11.12
C ILE A 234 38.59 8.43 12.60
N MET A 235 37.56 7.83 13.21
CA MET A 235 37.60 7.36 14.60
C MET A 235 38.44 6.08 14.80
N GLY A 236 38.92 5.46 13.72
CA GLY A 236 39.76 4.26 13.79
C GLY A 236 39.02 2.97 14.14
N TYR A 237 37.68 2.96 14.13
CA TYR A 237 36.88 1.78 14.45
C TYR A 237 36.83 0.74 13.31
N VAL A 238 37.17 1.14 12.09
CA VAL A 238 37.08 0.30 10.89
C VAL A 238 38.46 0.13 10.28
N SER A 239 38.99 -1.10 10.31
CA SER A 239 40.19 -1.45 9.57
C SER A 239 39.90 -1.52 8.06
N VAL A 240 40.93 -1.36 7.22
CA VAL A 240 40.80 -1.44 5.75
C VAL A 240 40.16 -2.76 5.28
N SER A 241 40.33 -3.86 6.04
CA SER A 241 39.69 -5.14 5.77
C SER A 241 38.17 -5.15 6.01
N MET A 242 37.67 -4.30 6.91
CA MET A 242 36.23 -4.18 7.19
C MET A 242 35.49 -3.30 6.17
N LEU A 243 36.22 -2.58 5.32
CA LEU A 243 35.66 -1.77 4.24
C LEU A 243 34.89 -2.62 3.21
N VAL A 244 35.17 -3.92 3.13
CA VAL A 244 34.42 -4.90 2.33
C VAL A 244 32.95 -5.04 2.78
N PHE A 245 32.63 -4.69 4.03
CA PHE A 245 31.25 -4.74 4.56
C PHE A 245 30.47 -3.43 4.39
N LEU A 246 31.12 -2.36 3.90
CA LEU A 246 30.48 -1.08 3.64
C LEU A 246 29.28 -1.19 2.66
N PRO A 247 29.32 -1.99 1.57
CA PRO A 247 28.15 -2.23 0.73
C PRO A 247 26.94 -2.81 1.47
N LEU A 248 27.16 -3.58 2.54
CA LEU A 248 26.08 -4.14 3.37
C LEU A 248 25.36 -3.03 4.16
N VAL A 249 26.11 -2.04 4.65
CA VAL A 249 25.55 -0.86 5.34
C VAL A 249 24.75 -0.01 4.37
N PHE A 250 25.28 0.25 3.17
CA PHE A 250 24.55 0.96 2.11
C PHE A 250 23.26 0.25 1.74
N LEU A 251 23.27 -1.08 1.64
CA LEU A 251 22.06 -1.86 1.37
C LEU A 251 20.99 -1.65 2.45
N VAL A 252 21.36 -1.57 3.72
CA VAL A 252 20.40 -1.31 4.81
C VAL A 252 19.80 0.09 4.68
N PHE A 253 20.62 1.11 4.44
CA PHE A 253 20.14 2.47 4.24
C PHE A 253 19.28 2.61 2.98
N ASP A 254 19.62 1.93 1.89
CA ASP A 254 18.80 1.85 0.69
C ASP A 254 17.45 1.19 0.97
N LEU A 255 17.42 0.10 1.73
CA LEU A 255 16.17 -0.54 2.14
C LEU A 255 15.32 0.38 3.01
N ILE A 256 15.93 1.12 3.94
CA ILE A 256 15.24 2.10 4.80
C ILE A 256 14.69 3.25 3.96
N ALA A 257 15.50 3.82 3.07
CA ALA A 257 15.11 4.94 2.22
C ALA A 257 13.94 4.54 1.28
N VAL A 258 14.02 3.36 0.68
CA VAL A 258 12.96 2.81 -0.16
C VAL A 258 11.69 2.56 0.64
N GLU A 259 11.80 2.08 1.88
CA GLU A 259 10.63 1.85 2.72
C GLU A 259 9.96 3.16 3.15
N ILE A 260 10.74 4.17 3.53
CA ILE A 260 10.23 5.52 3.83
C ILE A 260 9.54 6.09 2.60
N PHE A 261 10.16 5.98 1.42
CA PHE A 261 9.56 6.46 0.17
C PHE A 261 8.26 5.74 -0.19
N ASN A 262 8.21 4.41 0.00
CA ASN A 262 6.99 3.63 -0.27
C ASN A 262 5.89 3.87 0.76
N SER A 263 6.23 4.10 2.04
CA SER A 263 5.25 4.54 3.04
C SER A 263 4.65 5.91 2.70
N GLY A 264 5.44 6.79 2.07
CA GLY A 264 4.96 8.07 1.55
C GLY A 264 4.11 7.96 0.27
N LYS A 265 4.23 6.89 -0.52
CA LYS A 265 3.32 6.66 -1.66
C LYS A 265 1.88 6.34 -1.22
N VAL A 266 1.71 5.85 0.00
CA VAL A 266 0.39 5.52 0.56
C VAL A 266 -0.44 6.79 0.77
N GLU A 267 0.16 7.86 1.30
CA GLU A 267 -0.51 9.17 1.44
C GLU A 267 -0.76 9.84 0.09
N LEU A 268 0.08 9.57 -0.92
CA LEU A 268 -0.08 10.16 -2.24
C LEU A 268 -1.22 9.53 -3.03
N LEU A 269 -1.43 8.21 -2.96
CA LEU A 269 -2.50 7.53 -3.70
C LEU A 269 -3.82 7.44 -2.91
N GLY A 270 -3.84 7.95 -1.67
CA GLY A 270 -4.96 7.85 -0.73
C GLY A 270 -5.35 9.17 -0.07
N GLY A 271 -5.09 10.30 -0.73
CA GLY A 271 -5.52 11.64 -0.31
C GLY A 271 -6.04 12.47 -1.46
#